data_AF-A0A7Y0G756-F1
#
_entry.id   AF-A0A7Y0G756-F1
#
_cell.length_a   1.000
_cell.length_b   1.000
_cell.length_c   1.000
_cell.angle_alpha   90.00
_cell.angle_beta   90.00
_cell.angle_gamma   90.00
#
_symmetry.space_group_name_H-M   'P 1'
#
loop_
_entity.id
_entity.type
_entity.pdbx_description
1 polymer ?
#
loop_
_entity_poly.entity_id
_entity_poly.type
_entity_poly.pdbx_seq_one_letter_code
_entity_poly.pdbx_strand_id
1 'polypeptide(L)'
;MALIPLEWLGLLVLWLLGCALLIRKLPLSGSDAAFLSRGEWILVLSPLWAAFFFLTPLPHGLWSALPGREIYLYASTTGWLALSLTPDATVTSLLASLPIVAAFVLSRTASAGQIGILTRVLVLIAASQAVWGMLQLGPFKTLYFSAEFAGGPIGGFANANHFASFITMTLPLAIFLLWQALPASHAGHRHLPPAAALLWSTVLIVLVTAVLVSGSRTGLVTAMLVTLLSMLLLLGAVPAHLRRWYLLCAGTLLLAGLVIVGMKALVTRFNLGLLGDDASFRWKLIASSWQAALSFWPVGSGPGSYAAVYPRFQPPGLRGFAEHAHNDYVQLLMEFGGLFVVLAMLAVWLLVRQGVSFWRKFDGAGRGIGTMQLQLCCAFGALAVLLHSWVDFNLHIPANAMLCACLLGVFLRPLPSAVVQKSGSRASP
;
A
#
# COMPACT_ATOMS: atom_id res chain seq x y z
N MET A 1 -2.38 -2.00 -25.09
CA MET A 1 -0.99 -1.82 -25.55
C MET A 1 -0.28 -0.60 -24.96
N ALA A 2 -0.95 0.43 -24.43
CA ALA A 2 -0.29 1.62 -23.87
C ALA A 2 0.36 1.43 -22.48
N LEU A 3 -0.06 0.42 -21.70
CA LEU A 3 0.49 0.14 -20.37
C LEU A 3 1.92 -0.41 -20.42
N ILE A 4 2.22 -1.26 -21.41
CA ILE A 4 3.54 -1.89 -21.57
C ILE A 4 4.65 -0.82 -21.76
N PRO A 5 4.53 0.17 -22.67
CA PRO A 5 5.50 1.27 -22.76
C PRO A 5 5.70 2.07 -21.48
N LEU A 6 4.64 2.29 -20.70
CA LEU A 6 4.70 2.99 -19.42
C LEU A 6 5.44 2.18 -18.35
N GLU A 7 5.25 0.86 -18.33
CA GLU A 7 6.00 -0.06 -17.48
C GLU A 7 7.48 -0.06 -17.85
N TRP A 8 7.83 -0.14 -19.14
CA TRP A 8 9.21 -0.04 -19.62
C TRP A 8 9.85 1.30 -19.27
N LEU A 9 9.12 2.40 -19.44
CA LEU A 9 9.60 3.74 -19.07
C LEU A 9 9.81 3.84 -17.55
N GLY A 10 8.89 3.28 -16.76
CA GLY A 10 9.01 3.22 -15.31
C GLY A 10 10.25 2.43 -14.86
N LEU A 11 10.48 1.26 -15.45
CA LEU A 11 11.68 0.44 -15.19
C LEU A 11 12.96 1.16 -15.62
N LEU A 12 12.96 1.83 -16.77
CA LEU A 12 14.10 2.60 -17.26
C LEU A 12 14.43 3.78 -16.32
N VAL A 13 13.42 4.53 -15.87
CA VAL A 13 13.60 5.63 -14.93
C VAL A 13 14.13 5.13 -13.58
N LEU A 14 13.57 4.02 -13.05
CA LEU A 14 14.05 3.40 -11.82
C LEU A 14 15.50 2.90 -11.97
N TRP A 15 15.85 2.32 -13.11
CA TRP A 15 17.22 1.89 -13.41
C TRP A 15 18.19 3.08 -13.48
N LEU A 16 17.84 4.15 -14.21
CA LEU A 16 18.65 5.36 -14.31
C LEU A 16 18.83 6.05 -12.96
N LEU A 17 17.77 6.13 -12.14
CA LEU A 17 17.85 6.65 -10.77
C LEU A 17 18.73 5.77 -9.88
N GLY A 18 18.61 4.44 -9.99
CA GLY A 18 19.46 3.49 -9.29
C GLY A 18 20.94 3.67 -9.66
N CYS A 19 21.25 3.77 -10.95
CA CYS A 19 22.59 4.05 -11.44
C CYS A 19 23.11 5.41 -10.96
N ALA A 20 22.29 6.46 -11.02
CA ALA A 20 22.67 7.79 -10.54
C ALA A 20 22.95 7.82 -9.03
N LEU A 21 22.20 7.04 -8.24
CA LEU A 21 22.40 6.88 -6.80
C LEU A 21 23.61 6.01 -6.45
N LEU A 22 24.01 5.07 -7.32
CA LEU A 22 25.24 4.28 -7.19
C LEU A 22 26.49 5.07 -7.60
N ILE A 23 26.38 5.90 -8.65
CA ILE A 23 27.49 6.72 -9.19
C ILE A 23 27.77 7.92 -8.28
N ARG A 24 26.73 8.57 -7.75
CA ARG A 24 26.93 9.48 -6.61
C ARG A 24 27.30 8.59 -5.44
N LYS A 25 28.56 8.64 -4.97
CA LYS A 25 28.91 8.23 -3.61
C LYS A 25 28.07 9.08 -2.65
N LEU A 26 26.82 8.69 -2.44
CA LEU A 26 26.06 9.10 -1.28
C LEU A 26 26.97 8.74 -0.11
N PRO A 27 27.35 9.71 0.73
CA PRO A 27 28.09 9.38 1.92
C PRO A 27 27.21 8.43 2.73
N LEU A 28 27.51 7.12 2.63
CA LEU A 28 27.09 6.09 3.59
C LEU A 28 27.72 6.36 4.97
N SER A 29 28.49 7.45 5.09
CA SER A 29 28.93 8.06 6.35
C SER A 29 27.77 8.80 7.02
N GLY A 30 26.84 8.01 7.55
CA GLY A 30 26.00 8.38 8.67
C GLY A 30 25.84 7.12 9.51
N SER A 31 26.37 7.15 10.74
CA SER A 31 26.37 6.06 11.72
C SER A 31 25.00 5.50 12.13
N ASP A 32 23.93 5.87 11.42
CA ASP A 32 22.53 5.58 11.73
C ASP A 32 21.85 4.68 10.67
N ALA A 33 22.61 4.05 9.76
CA ALA A 33 22.08 3.04 8.86
C ALA A 33 21.64 1.81 9.68
N ALA A 34 20.41 1.85 10.18
CA ALA A 34 19.85 0.80 11.00
C ALA A 34 19.69 -0.48 10.18
N PHE A 35 20.54 -1.46 10.47
CA PHE A 35 20.46 -2.80 9.89
C PHE A 35 19.04 -3.37 10.04
N LEU A 36 18.62 -4.14 9.03
CA LEU A 36 17.38 -4.91 9.11
C LEU A 36 17.50 -5.95 10.22
N SER A 37 16.45 -6.08 11.01
CA SER A 37 16.28 -7.16 11.99
C SER A 37 16.16 -8.51 11.29
N ARG A 38 16.36 -9.60 12.04
CA ARG A 38 16.25 -10.97 11.51
C ARG A 38 14.87 -11.23 10.87
N GLY A 39 13.79 -10.74 11.48
CA GLY A 39 12.44 -10.88 10.93
C GLY A 39 12.24 -10.09 9.64
N GLU A 40 12.80 -8.89 9.55
CA GLU A 40 12.75 -8.08 8.32
C GLU A 40 13.53 -8.77 7.18
N TRP A 41 14.68 -9.39 7.46
CA TRP A 41 15.43 -10.16 6.46
C TRP A 41 14.65 -11.36 5.93
N ILE A 42 13.88 -12.06 6.77
CA ILE A 42 13.02 -13.18 6.32
C ILE A 42 11.98 -12.67 5.33
N LEU A 43 11.35 -11.51 5.59
CA LEU A 43 10.37 -10.92 4.66
C LEU A 43 11.03 -10.41 3.37
N VAL A 44 12.18 -9.74 3.46
CA VAL A 44 12.93 -9.23 2.30
C VAL A 44 13.37 -10.35 1.37
N LEU A 45 13.78 -11.49 1.92
CA LEU A 45 14.20 -12.66 1.15
C LEU A 45 13.03 -13.57 0.75
N SER A 46 11.79 -13.22 1.10
CA SER A 46 10.61 -14.05 0.81
C SER A 46 10.45 -14.44 -0.66
N PRO A 47 10.80 -13.62 -1.68
CA PRO A 47 10.73 -14.06 -3.07
C PRO A 47 11.71 -15.19 -3.39
N LEU A 48 12.89 -15.20 -2.75
CA LEU A 48 13.90 -16.23 -2.96
C LEU A 48 13.48 -17.56 -2.31
N TRP A 49 12.98 -17.51 -1.07
CA TRP A 49 12.48 -18.71 -0.41
C TRP A 49 11.21 -19.24 -1.09
N ALA A 50 10.34 -18.37 -1.58
CA ALA A 50 9.19 -18.76 -2.39
C ALA A 50 9.61 -19.38 -3.73
N ALA A 51 10.64 -18.85 -4.40
CA ALA A 51 11.22 -19.47 -5.60
C ALA A 51 11.73 -20.87 -5.28
N PHE A 52 12.53 -21.00 -4.21
CA PHE A 52 13.03 -22.29 -3.75
C PHE A 52 11.89 -23.26 -3.44
N PHE A 53 10.83 -22.81 -2.76
CA PHE A 53 9.71 -23.69 -2.40
C PHE A 53 8.85 -24.09 -3.61
N PHE A 54 8.43 -23.14 -4.44
CA PHE A 54 7.46 -23.36 -5.51
C PHE A 54 8.06 -23.88 -6.82
N LEU A 55 9.35 -23.63 -7.07
CA LEU A 55 10.03 -24.06 -8.29
C LEU A 55 10.89 -25.31 -8.07
N THR A 56 11.04 -25.79 -6.83
CA THR A 56 11.70 -27.08 -6.59
C THR A 56 10.86 -28.19 -7.23
N PRO A 57 11.46 -28.98 -8.14
CA PRO A 57 10.76 -30.09 -8.76
C PRO A 57 10.52 -31.22 -7.75
N LEU A 58 9.34 -31.81 -7.80
CA LEU A 58 8.94 -32.98 -7.01
C LEU A 58 8.69 -34.19 -7.94
N PRO A 59 8.99 -35.42 -7.48
CA PRO A 59 8.58 -36.62 -8.19
C PRO A 59 7.06 -36.65 -8.37
N HIS A 60 6.58 -37.11 -9.53
CA HIS A 60 5.17 -37.18 -9.88
C HIS A 60 4.29 -37.74 -8.75
N GLY A 61 4.68 -38.83 -8.09
CA GLY A 61 3.89 -39.45 -7.01
C GLY A 61 3.66 -38.54 -5.80
N LEU A 62 4.67 -37.75 -5.41
CA LEU A 62 4.53 -36.76 -4.32
C LEU A 62 3.68 -35.58 -4.78
N TRP A 63 3.90 -35.12 -6.00
CA TRP A 63 3.14 -34.00 -6.57
C TRP A 63 1.65 -34.34 -6.71
N SER A 64 1.32 -35.54 -7.20
CA SER A 64 -0.06 -36.01 -7.39
C SER A 64 -0.82 -36.21 -6.08
N ALA A 65 -0.11 -36.44 -4.98
CA ALA A 65 -0.70 -36.59 -3.65
C ALA A 65 -1.03 -35.24 -2.99
N LEU A 66 -0.57 -34.11 -3.55
CA LEU A 66 -0.89 -32.79 -3.01
C LEU A 66 -2.36 -32.42 -3.29
N PRO A 67 -3.01 -31.69 -2.38
CA PRO A 67 -4.42 -31.28 -2.53
C PRO A 67 -4.66 -30.44 -3.80
N GLY A 68 -5.78 -30.71 -4.48
CA GLY A 68 -6.27 -29.94 -5.62
C GLY A 68 -5.58 -30.25 -6.95
N ARG A 69 -4.71 -31.26 -7.01
CA ARG A 69 -3.89 -31.62 -8.20
C ARG A 69 -4.57 -32.59 -9.16
N GLU A 70 -5.60 -33.29 -8.72
CA GLU A 70 -6.22 -34.42 -9.41
C GLU A 70 -6.66 -34.13 -10.84
N ILE A 71 -7.22 -32.94 -11.11
CA ILE A 71 -7.67 -32.55 -12.45
C ILE A 71 -6.51 -32.18 -13.38
N TYR A 72 -5.36 -31.82 -12.82
CA TYR A 72 -4.19 -31.41 -13.60
C TYR A 72 -3.35 -32.61 -14.02
N LEU A 73 -3.59 -33.79 -13.45
CA LEU A 73 -2.89 -35.02 -13.80
C LEU A 73 -3.09 -35.40 -15.27
N TYR A 74 -4.27 -35.13 -15.82
CA TYR A 74 -4.60 -35.41 -17.23
C TYR A 74 -3.77 -34.59 -18.23
N ALA A 75 -3.22 -33.44 -17.80
CA ALA A 75 -2.37 -32.58 -18.61
C ALA A 75 -0.89 -32.65 -18.18
N SER A 76 -0.57 -33.42 -17.14
CA SER A 76 0.78 -33.54 -16.60
C SER A 76 1.56 -34.68 -17.24
N THR A 77 2.89 -34.55 -17.29
CA THR A 77 3.78 -35.62 -17.78
C THR A 77 4.24 -36.50 -16.62
N THR A 78 4.57 -37.76 -16.92
CA THR A 78 5.23 -38.67 -15.97
C THR A 78 6.68 -38.22 -15.75
N GLY A 79 6.87 -37.30 -14.81
CA GLY A 79 8.19 -36.70 -14.57
C GLY A 79 8.28 -35.91 -13.27
N TRP A 80 9.33 -35.10 -13.18
CA TRP A 80 9.54 -34.18 -12.07
C TRP A 80 8.80 -32.86 -12.36
N LEU A 81 7.88 -32.49 -11.49
CA LEU A 81 7.00 -31.33 -11.67
C LEU A 81 7.29 -30.30 -10.58
N ALA A 82 7.40 -29.03 -10.94
CA ALA A 82 7.49 -27.96 -9.96
C ALA A 82 6.25 -27.94 -9.05
N LEU A 83 6.42 -27.52 -7.80
CA LEU A 83 5.32 -27.44 -6.84
C LEU A 83 4.26 -26.42 -7.29
N SER A 84 4.62 -25.35 -8.01
CA SER A 84 3.65 -24.46 -8.66
C SER A 84 2.91 -25.15 -9.82
N LEU A 85 1.60 -24.88 -9.95
CA LEU A 85 0.80 -25.28 -11.12
C LEU A 85 1.18 -24.49 -12.38
N THR A 86 1.79 -23.32 -12.24
CA THR A 86 2.19 -22.45 -13.35
C THR A 86 3.59 -21.89 -13.12
N PRO A 87 4.65 -22.68 -13.36
CA PRO A 87 6.02 -22.27 -13.03
C PRO A 87 6.45 -20.97 -13.71
N ASP A 88 6.07 -20.76 -14.97
CA ASP A 88 6.41 -19.54 -15.73
C ASP A 88 5.77 -18.28 -15.13
N ALA A 89 4.51 -18.38 -14.72
CA ALA A 89 3.80 -17.29 -14.03
C ALA A 89 4.39 -17.05 -12.63
N THR A 90 4.83 -18.11 -11.95
CA THR A 90 5.51 -18.00 -10.65
C THR A 90 6.83 -17.27 -10.77
N VAL A 91 7.68 -17.59 -11.76
CA VAL A 91 8.91 -16.85 -12.01
C VAL A 91 8.60 -15.37 -12.23
N THR A 92 7.62 -15.06 -13.08
CA THR A 92 7.23 -13.68 -13.39
C THR A 92 6.73 -12.93 -12.16
N SER A 93 5.85 -13.54 -11.37
CA SER A 93 5.30 -12.97 -10.13
C SER A 93 6.39 -12.70 -9.08
N LEU A 94 7.34 -13.63 -8.92
CA LEU A 94 8.46 -13.47 -8.00
C LEU A 94 9.43 -12.38 -8.45
N LEU A 95 9.72 -12.28 -9.75
CA LEU A 95 10.53 -11.17 -10.29
C LEU A 95 9.80 -9.82 -10.14
N ALA A 96 8.48 -9.78 -10.33
CA ALA A 96 7.66 -8.59 -10.14
C ALA A 96 7.63 -8.11 -8.67
N SER A 97 8.00 -8.96 -7.71
CA SER A 97 8.12 -8.58 -6.29
C SER A 97 9.44 -7.85 -5.96
N LEU A 98 10.46 -7.90 -6.83
CA LEU A 98 11.75 -7.28 -6.56
C LEU A 98 11.67 -5.75 -6.34
N PRO A 99 10.92 -4.97 -7.13
CA PRO A 99 10.73 -3.54 -6.87
C PRO A 99 10.01 -3.25 -5.55
N ILE A 100 9.11 -4.14 -5.11
CA ILE A 100 8.38 -4.02 -3.84
C ILE A 100 9.35 -4.20 -2.67
N VAL A 101 10.19 -5.24 -2.72
CA VAL A 101 11.23 -5.48 -1.72
C VAL A 101 12.25 -4.34 -1.71
N ALA A 102 12.67 -3.86 -2.88
CA ALA A 102 13.59 -2.73 -2.99
C ALA A 102 13.00 -1.46 -2.37
N ALA A 103 11.73 -1.16 -2.62
CA ALA A 103 11.02 -0.03 -2.03
C ALA A 103 11.01 -0.09 -0.49
N PHE A 104 10.74 -1.26 0.09
CA PHE A 104 10.83 -1.49 1.53
C PHE A 104 12.24 -1.26 2.07
N VAL A 105 13.26 -1.88 1.47
CA VAL A 105 14.65 -1.79 1.94
C VAL A 105 15.13 -0.34 1.87
N LEU A 106 14.91 0.35 0.75
CA LEU A 106 15.32 1.74 0.55
C LEU A 106 14.70 2.68 1.59
N SER A 107 13.39 2.58 1.84
CA SER A 107 12.75 3.43 2.84
C SER A 107 13.14 3.07 4.28
N ARG A 108 13.43 1.79 4.54
CA ARG A 108 13.85 1.29 5.85
C ARG A 108 15.29 1.67 6.22
N THR A 109 16.19 1.82 5.23
CA THR A 109 17.62 2.13 5.46
C THR A 109 18.03 3.56 5.10
N ALA A 110 17.17 4.33 4.42
CA ALA A 110 17.42 5.73 4.06
C ALA A 110 17.81 6.61 5.28
N SER A 111 18.46 7.75 5.08
CA SER A 111 18.67 8.76 6.12
C SER A 111 17.38 9.54 6.42
N ALA A 112 17.31 10.24 7.56
CA ALA A 112 16.16 11.10 7.88
C ALA A 112 15.91 12.18 6.81
N GLY A 113 16.98 12.75 6.24
CA GLY A 113 16.89 13.71 5.14
C GLY A 113 16.32 13.10 3.85
N GLN A 114 16.77 11.89 3.49
CA GLN A 114 16.24 11.14 2.35
C GLN A 114 14.76 10.79 2.54
N ILE A 115 14.34 10.43 3.76
CA ILE A 115 12.93 10.21 4.08
C ILE A 115 12.11 11.49 3.92
N GLY A 116 12.62 12.63 4.39
CA GLY A 116 11.96 13.93 4.19
C GLY A 116 11.77 14.29 2.71
N ILE A 117 12.71 13.92 1.84
CA ILE A 117 12.59 14.07 0.38
C ILE A 117 11.58 13.08 -0.18
N LEU A 118 11.71 11.79 0.17
CA LEU A 118 10.82 10.72 -0.26
C LEU A 118 9.36 11.04 0.04
N THR A 119 9.03 11.49 1.25
CA THR A 119 7.67 11.88 1.64
C THR A 119 7.11 12.96 0.71
N ARG A 120 7.87 14.02 0.41
CA ARG A 120 7.43 15.09 -0.50
C ARG A 120 7.24 14.56 -1.92
N VAL A 121 8.17 13.75 -2.41
CA VAL A 121 8.10 13.14 -3.74
C VAL A 121 6.85 12.25 -3.86
N LEU A 122 6.58 11.38 -2.88
CA LEU A 122 5.39 10.53 -2.90
C LEU A 122 4.08 11.33 -2.91
N VAL A 123 4.00 12.39 -2.10
CA VAL A 123 2.82 13.28 -2.08
C VAL A 123 2.67 14.05 -3.39
N LEU A 124 3.77 14.53 -3.98
CA LEU A 124 3.73 15.21 -5.28
C LEU A 124 3.34 14.26 -6.42
N ILE A 125 3.82 13.01 -6.42
CA ILE A 125 3.38 11.97 -7.36
C ILE A 125 1.88 11.75 -7.23
N ALA A 126 1.37 11.61 -6.00
CA ALA A 126 -0.07 11.49 -5.77
C ALA A 126 -0.84 12.73 -6.25
N ALA A 127 -0.30 13.94 -6.05
CA ALA A 127 -0.91 15.16 -6.55
C ALA A 127 -0.95 15.19 -8.09
N SER A 128 0.12 14.78 -8.75
CA SER A 128 0.16 14.64 -10.22
C SER A 128 -0.86 13.61 -10.72
N GLN A 129 -0.97 12.46 -10.05
CA GLN A 129 -1.99 11.45 -10.35
C GLN A 129 -3.41 12.00 -10.14
N ALA A 130 -3.64 12.75 -9.07
CA ALA A 130 -4.91 13.40 -8.78
C ALA A 130 -5.31 14.41 -9.86
N VAL A 131 -4.38 15.28 -10.26
CA VAL A 131 -4.60 16.23 -11.36
C VAL A 131 -4.86 15.49 -12.67
N TRP A 132 -4.09 14.45 -12.98
CA TRP A 132 -4.34 13.60 -14.16
C TRP A 132 -5.77 13.05 -14.13
N GLY A 133 -6.17 12.42 -13.02
CA GLY A 133 -7.52 11.90 -12.86
C GLY A 133 -8.60 12.98 -13.02
N MET A 134 -8.38 14.19 -12.51
CA MET A 134 -9.33 15.28 -12.71
C MET A 134 -9.41 15.74 -14.17
N LEU A 135 -8.29 15.80 -14.90
CA LEU A 135 -8.28 16.14 -16.33
C LEU A 135 -9.06 15.15 -17.18
N GLN A 136 -9.04 13.86 -16.81
CA GLN A 136 -9.84 12.79 -17.43
C GLN A 136 -11.37 13.01 -17.29
N LEU A 137 -11.84 13.79 -16.31
CA LEU A 137 -13.27 14.11 -16.20
C LEU A 137 -13.72 15.13 -17.25
N GLY A 138 -12.80 15.98 -17.70
CA GLY A 138 -13.04 17.01 -18.70
C GLY A 138 -13.00 16.48 -20.14
N PRO A 139 -12.60 17.32 -21.11
CA PRO A 139 -12.59 16.96 -22.53
C PRO A 139 -11.45 16.01 -22.92
N PHE A 140 -10.48 15.76 -22.02
CA PHE A 140 -9.25 15.05 -22.32
C PHE A 140 -9.41 13.51 -22.22
N LYS A 141 -10.34 12.93 -22.98
CA LYS A 141 -10.62 11.47 -22.96
C LYS A 141 -9.43 10.61 -23.42
N THR A 142 -8.57 11.15 -24.28
CA THR A 142 -7.32 10.49 -24.69
C THR A 142 -6.39 10.13 -23.51
N LEU A 143 -6.52 10.82 -22.37
CA LEU A 143 -5.75 10.54 -21.15
C LEU A 143 -6.14 9.24 -20.45
N TYR A 144 -7.22 8.55 -20.85
CA TYR A 144 -7.56 7.21 -20.36
C TYR A 144 -6.77 6.09 -21.05
N PHE A 145 -6.07 6.38 -22.16
CA PHE A 145 -5.37 5.37 -22.96
C PHE A 145 -6.24 4.14 -23.29
N SER A 146 -7.49 4.38 -23.72
CA SER A 146 -8.50 3.36 -24.04
C SER A 146 -9.09 2.61 -22.84
N ALA A 147 -8.82 3.04 -21.59
CA ALA A 147 -9.46 2.53 -20.37
C ALA A 147 -10.71 3.36 -19.95
N GLU A 148 -11.40 3.98 -20.92
CA GLU A 148 -12.55 4.87 -20.68
C GLU A 148 -13.76 4.16 -20.05
N PHE A 149 -13.80 2.83 -20.12
CA PHE A 149 -14.86 1.99 -19.55
C PHE A 149 -14.87 1.94 -18.01
N ALA A 150 -13.88 2.53 -17.33
CA ALA A 150 -13.72 2.46 -15.88
C ALA A 150 -14.73 3.30 -15.07
N GLY A 151 -15.63 4.06 -15.71
CA GLY A 151 -16.76 4.73 -15.06
C GLY A 151 -16.41 5.91 -14.12
N GLY A 152 -15.15 6.31 -14.06
CA GLY A 152 -14.64 7.38 -13.21
C GLY A 152 -13.17 7.70 -13.50
N PRO A 153 -12.59 8.71 -12.85
CA PRO A 153 -11.21 9.10 -13.07
C PRO A 153 -10.26 8.05 -12.50
N ILE A 154 -9.24 7.68 -13.27
CA ILE A 154 -8.29 6.61 -12.96
C ILE A 154 -6.84 7.09 -12.86
N GLY A 155 -6.55 8.34 -13.23
CA GLY A 155 -5.18 8.82 -13.35
C GLY A 155 -4.39 7.93 -14.32
N GLY A 156 -3.22 7.45 -13.91
CA GLY A 156 -2.44 6.47 -14.65
C GLY A 156 -2.77 5.00 -14.34
N PHE A 157 -3.80 4.71 -13.53
CA PHE A 157 -4.17 3.34 -13.15
C PHE A 157 -5.20 2.76 -14.12
N ALA A 158 -5.34 1.44 -14.14
CA ALA A 158 -6.38 0.76 -14.92
C ALA A 158 -7.78 0.81 -14.27
N ASN A 159 -7.86 1.15 -12.97
CA ASN A 159 -9.09 1.09 -12.19
C ASN A 159 -9.15 2.23 -11.17
N ALA A 160 -10.35 2.81 -11.00
CA ALA A 160 -10.59 3.91 -10.07
C ALA A 160 -10.39 3.53 -8.59
N ASN A 161 -10.60 2.26 -8.20
CA ASN A 161 -10.29 1.76 -6.86
C ASN A 161 -8.79 1.76 -6.60
N HIS A 162 -7.98 1.31 -7.57
CA HIS A 162 -6.52 1.28 -7.44
C HIS A 162 -5.95 2.69 -7.36
N PHE A 163 -6.47 3.60 -8.20
CA PHE A 163 -6.18 5.02 -8.14
C PHE A 163 -6.53 5.62 -6.78
N ALA A 164 -7.77 5.41 -6.29
CA ALA A 164 -8.20 5.91 -5.00
C ALA A 164 -7.30 5.36 -3.88
N SER A 165 -7.00 4.06 -3.90
CA SER A 165 -6.10 3.42 -2.94
C SER A 165 -4.74 4.12 -2.88
N PHE A 166 -4.12 4.40 -4.03
CA PHE A 166 -2.86 5.15 -4.11
C PHE A 166 -2.96 6.52 -3.43
N ILE A 167 -3.98 7.31 -3.78
CA ILE A 167 -4.18 8.65 -3.20
C ILE A 167 -4.41 8.55 -1.69
N THR A 168 -5.24 7.63 -1.23
CA THR A 168 -5.56 7.47 0.20
C THR A 168 -4.36 7.13 1.07
N MET A 169 -3.44 6.29 0.57
CA MET A 169 -2.19 5.97 1.28
C MET A 169 -1.33 7.21 1.53
N THR A 170 -1.43 8.25 0.69
CA THR A 170 -0.63 9.48 0.80
C THR A 170 -1.29 10.61 1.58
N LEU A 171 -2.60 10.53 1.89
CA LEU A 171 -3.31 11.57 2.65
C LEU A 171 -2.66 11.84 4.02
N PRO A 172 -2.30 10.83 4.84
CA PRO A 172 -1.59 11.06 6.11
C PRO A 172 -0.27 11.83 5.93
N LEU A 173 0.45 11.57 4.83
CA LEU A 173 1.72 12.24 4.53
C LEU A 173 1.49 13.70 4.15
N ALA A 174 0.46 13.99 3.35
CA ALA A 174 0.12 15.36 2.97
C ALA A 174 -0.31 16.19 4.20
N ILE A 175 -1.09 15.59 5.10
CA ILE A 175 -1.48 16.21 6.38
C ILE A 175 -0.24 16.49 7.24
N PHE A 176 0.70 15.55 7.31
CA PHE A 176 1.96 15.74 8.04
C PHE A 176 2.83 16.86 7.44
N LEU A 177 2.92 16.97 6.11
CA LEU A 177 3.67 18.04 5.44
C LEU A 177 3.02 19.42 5.64
N LEU A 178 1.69 19.49 5.58
CA LEU A 178 0.95 20.69 5.92
C LEU A 178 1.21 21.10 7.38
N TRP A 179 1.12 20.14 8.31
CA TRP A 179 1.38 20.37 9.72
C TRP A 179 2.79 20.91 9.99
N GLN A 180 3.81 20.38 9.32
CA GLN A 180 5.18 20.91 9.41
C GLN A 180 5.31 22.35 8.88
N ALA A 181 4.47 22.76 7.93
CA ALA A 181 4.51 24.09 7.33
C ALA A 181 3.78 25.17 8.15
N LEU A 182 3.02 24.79 9.20
CA LEU A 182 2.27 25.75 10.00
C LEU A 182 3.16 26.50 11.03
N PRO A 183 2.98 27.83 11.21
CA PRO A 183 3.86 28.68 12.03
C PRO A 183 3.98 28.30 13.52
N ALA A 184 2.98 27.58 14.05
CA ALA A 184 2.91 27.19 15.46
C ALA A 184 3.55 25.83 15.77
N SER A 185 4.15 25.15 14.79
CA SER A 185 4.77 23.84 14.95
C SER A 185 6.14 23.93 15.64
N HIS A 186 6.11 24.24 16.94
CA HIS A 186 7.14 23.99 17.97
C HIS A 186 8.51 24.68 17.86
N ALA A 187 8.99 25.15 19.02
CA ALA A 187 10.30 25.77 19.21
C ALA A 187 11.44 24.80 18.83
N GLY A 188 12.02 24.99 17.64
CA GLY A 188 13.21 24.26 17.21
C GLY A 188 13.25 23.85 15.74
N HIS A 189 12.19 24.08 14.96
CA HIS A 189 12.21 23.85 13.51
C HIS A 189 12.20 25.16 12.72
N ARG A 190 12.95 25.16 11.60
CA ARG A 190 13.03 26.30 10.68
C ARG A 190 11.62 26.66 10.25
N HIS A 191 11.24 27.93 10.44
CA HIS A 191 10.01 28.46 9.86
C HIS A 191 10.02 28.21 8.36
N LEU A 192 9.13 27.34 7.89
CA LEU A 192 8.89 27.21 6.46
C LEU A 192 8.17 28.48 5.98
N PRO A 193 8.43 28.92 4.74
CA PRO A 193 7.76 30.10 4.20
C PRO A 193 6.24 29.86 4.14
N PRO A 194 5.39 30.90 4.32
CA PRO A 194 3.93 30.77 4.20
C PRO A 194 3.47 30.11 2.89
N ALA A 195 4.25 30.26 1.81
CA ALA A 195 4.03 29.59 0.54
C ALA A 195 4.01 28.05 0.65
N ALA A 196 4.77 27.46 1.58
CA ALA A 196 4.76 26.01 1.80
C ALA A 196 3.44 25.54 2.43
N ALA A 197 2.88 26.31 3.37
CA ALA A 197 1.57 26.00 3.96
C ALA A 197 0.46 26.10 2.92
N LEU A 198 0.51 27.11 2.05
CA LEU A 198 -0.41 27.25 0.92
C LEU A 198 -0.29 26.05 -0.03
N LEU A 199 0.94 25.71 -0.46
CA LEU A 199 1.19 24.58 -1.35
C LEU A 199 0.62 23.28 -0.79
N TRP A 200 0.96 22.91 0.44
CA TRP A 200 0.50 21.64 1.02
C TRP A 200 -1.01 21.64 1.32
N SER A 201 -1.60 22.79 1.61
CA SER A 201 -3.07 22.93 1.71
C SER A 201 -3.74 22.67 0.36
N THR A 202 -3.24 23.28 -0.72
CA THR A 202 -3.74 23.05 -2.08
C THR A 202 -3.59 21.60 -2.48
N VAL A 203 -2.41 20.99 -2.23
CA VAL A 203 -2.18 19.58 -2.51
C VAL A 203 -3.17 18.70 -1.76
N LEU A 204 -3.36 18.92 -0.45
CA LEU A 204 -4.31 18.14 0.34
C LEU A 204 -5.75 18.25 -0.21
N ILE A 205 -6.19 19.45 -0.58
CA ILE A 205 -7.51 19.67 -1.21
C ILE A 205 -7.64 18.89 -2.52
N VAL A 206 -6.60 18.92 -3.36
CA VAL A 206 -6.56 18.17 -4.62
C VAL A 206 -6.66 16.66 -4.37
N LEU A 207 -5.91 16.11 -3.40
CA LEU A 207 -5.94 14.68 -3.07
C LEU A 207 -7.32 14.26 -2.53
N VAL A 208 -7.91 15.03 -1.60
CA VAL A 208 -9.24 14.75 -1.05
C VAL A 208 -10.30 14.77 -2.16
N THR A 209 -10.23 15.77 -3.04
CA THR A 209 -11.16 15.90 -4.17
C THR A 209 -11.00 14.73 -5.14
N ALA A 210 -9.77 14.29 -5.44
CA ALA A 210 -9.55 13.13 -6.29
C ALA A 210 -10.17 11.84 -5.74
N VAL A 211 -10.06 11.59 -4.42
CA VAL A 211 -10.73 10.44 -3.79
C VAL A 211 -12.25 10.56 -3.91
N LEU A 212 -12.82 11.73 -3.63
CA LEU A 212 -14.27 11.95 -3.71
C LEU A 212 -14.81 11.66 -5.12
N VAL A 213 -14.12 12.16 -6.15
CA VAL A 213 -14.57 12.03 -7.53
C VAL A 213 -14.19 10.69 -8.17
N SER A 214 -13.22 9.93 -7.61
CA SER A 214 -12.87 8.57 -8.06
C SER A 214 -14.05 7.60 -8.12
N GLY A 215 -15.11 7.85 -7.37
CA GLY A 215 -16.24 6.93 -7.28
C GLY A 215 -16.02 5.76 -6.31
N SER A 216 -14.78 5.47 -5.89
CA SER A 216 -14.44 4.35 -5.02
C SER A 216 -15.03 4.49 -3.61
N ARG A 217 -15.97 3.60 -3.26
CA ARG A 217 -16.61 3.58 -1.92
C ARG A 217 -15.60 3.23 -0.84
N THR A 218 -14.81 2.18 -1.06
CA THR A 218 -13.80 1.73 -0.11
C THR A 218 -12.68 2.75 0.02
N GLY A 219 -12.24 3.35 -1.10
CA GLY A 219 -11.29 4.47 -1.08
C GLY A 219 -11.79 5.64 -0.22
N LEU A 220 -13.07 6.03 -0.34
CA LEU A 220 -13.62 7.10 0.50
C LEU A 220 -13.63 6.73 1.99
N VAL A 221 -14.06 5.52 2.34
CA VAL A 221 -14.09 5.05 3.73
C VAL A 221 -12.69 5.01 4.35
N THR A 222 -11.71 4.46 3.64
CA THR A 222 -10.33 4.39 4.15
C THR A 222 -9.69 5.77 4.20
N ALA A 223 -9.96 6.67 3.24
CA ALA A 223 -9.52 8.07 3.28
C ALA A 223 -10.00 8.80 4.54
N MET A 224 -11.28 8.66 4.88
CA MET A 224 -11.89 9.27 6.05
C MET A 224 -11.22 8.77 7.33
N LEU A 225 -11.04 7.45 7.46
CA LEU A 225 -10.41 6.83 8.61
C LEU A 225 -8.98 7.36 8.81
N VAL A 226 -8.14 7.31 7.78
CA VAL A 226 -6.72 7.68 7.93
C VAL A 226 -6.52 9.19 8.06
N THR A 227 -7.42 9.99 7.48
CA THR A 227 -7.47 11.44 7.71
C THR A 227 -7.80 11.73 9.16
N LEU A 228 -8.84 11.10 9.72
CA LEU A 228 -9.20 11.24 11.13
C LEU A 228 -8.07 10.83 12.06
N LEU A 229 -7.47 9.65 11.86
CA LEU A 229 -6.36 9.17 12.68
C LEU A 229 -5.16 10.13 12.62
N SER A 230 -4.84 10.64 11.42
CA SER A 230 -3.77 11.63 11.25
C SER A 230 -4.08 12.94 11.95
N MET A 231 -5.35 13.37 11.92
CA MET A 231 -5.76 14.60 12.59
C MET A 231 -5.72 14.46 14.12
N LEU A 232 -6.21 13.35 14.66
CA LEU A 232 -6.15 13.05 16.09
C LEU A 232 -4.71 12.96 16.60
N LEU A 233 -3.83 12.31 15.82
CA LEU A 233 -2.40 12.21 16.13
C LEU A 233 -1.74 13.59 16.28
N LEU A 234 -2.13 14.55 15.45
CA LEU A 234 -1.52 15.88 15.40
C LEU A 234 -2.27 16.92 16.24
N LEU A 235 -3.38 16.53 16.90
CA LEU A 235 -4.23 17.43 17.69
C LEU A 235 -3.47 18.15 18.82
N GLY A 236 -2.56 17.44 19.50
CA GLY A 236 -1.75 18.00 20.58
C GLY A 236 -0.91 19.19 20.14
N ALA A 237 -0.52 19.21 18.87
CA ALA A 237 0.28 20.28 18.26
C ALA A 237 -0.55 21.45 17.70
N VAL A 238 -1.88 21.35 17.70
CA VAL A 238 -2.76 22.44 17.26
C VAL A 238 -2.92 23.47 18.41
N PRO A 239 -2.77 24.78 18.14
CA PRO A 239 -3.00 25.83 19.14
C PRO A 239 -4.38 25.74 19.77
N ALA A 240 -4.49 25.92 21.09
CA ALA A 240 -5.73 25.73 21.84
C ALA A 240 -6.94 26.48 21.25
N HIS A 241 -6.74 27.72 20.80
CA HIS A 241 -7.79 28.55 20.20
C HIS A 241 -8.28 28.02 18.82
N LEU A 242 -7.49 27.21 18.12
CA LEU A 242 -7.84 26.59 16.83
C LEU A 242 -8.34 25.15 16.97
N ARG A 243 -8.13 24.48 18.11
CA ARG A 243 -8.50 23.07 18.32
C ARG A 243 -9.97 22.80 18.03
N ARG A 244 -10.88 23.70 18.45
CA ARG A 244 -12.31 23.55 18.17
C ARG A 244 -12.60 23.51 16.67
N TRP A 245 -11.98 24.39 15.89
CA TRP A 245 -12.20 24.50 14.45
C TRP A 245 -11.54 23.34 13.71
N TYR A 246 -10.39 22.89 14.19
CA TYR A 246 -9.71 21.70 13.69
C TYR A 246 -10.57 20.43 13.85
N LEU A 247 -11.14 20.22 15.05
CA LEU A 247 -12.03 19.11 15.33
C LEU A 247 -13.36 19.21 14.58
N LEU A 248 -13.92 20.42 14.44
CA LEU A 248 -15.11 20.64 13.61
C LEU A 248 -14.82 20.31 12.14
N CYS A 249 -13.69 20.75 11.59
CA CYS A 249 -13.28 20.40 10.22
C CYS A 249 -13.14 18.88 10.04
N ALA A 250 -12.48 18.19 10.98
CA ALA A 250 -12.41 16.73 10.99
C ALA A 250 -13.80 16.08 11.01
N GLY A 251 -14.67 16.54 11.91
CA GLY A 251 -16.05 16.06 12.04
C GLY A 251 -16.90 16.30 10.79
N THR A 252 -16.76 17.47 10.15
CA THR A 252 -17.47 17.79 8.90
C THR A 252 -16.98 16.93 7.74
N LEU A 253 -15.67 16.72 7.60
CA LEU A 253 -15.12 15.83 6.57
C LEU A 253 -15.60 14.39 6.75
N LEU A 254 -15.64 13.92 8.01
CA LEU A 254 -16.21 12.61 8.34
C LEU A 254 -17.69 12.51 8.00
N LEU A 255 -18.49 13.50 8.42
CA LEU A 255 -19.93 13.49 8.17
C LEU A 255 -20.22 13.55 6.67
N ALA A 256 -19.53 14.42 5.93
CA ALA A 256 -19.69 14.55 4.49
C ALA A 256 -19.36 13.24 3.77
N GLY A 257 -18.25 12.59 4.13
CA GLY A 257 -17.90 11.30 3.57
C GLY A 257 -18.93 10.21 3.89
N LEU A 258 -19.44 10.16 5.12
CA LEU A 258 -20.47 9.20 5.54
C LEU A 258 -21.79 9.41 4.76
N VAL A 259 -22.19 10.67 4.59
CA VAL A 259 -23.36 11.04 3.78
C VAL A 259 -23.15 10.60 2.32
N ILE A 260 -21.99 10.84 1.72
CA ILE A 260 -21.71 10.45 0.33
C ILE A 260 -21.74 8.93 0.17
N VAL A 261 -21.13 8.17 1.08
CA VAL A 261 -21.17 6.70 1.07
C VAL A 261 -22.60 6.20 1.23
N GLY A 262 -23.35 6.75 2.21
CA GLY A 262 -24.75 6.42 2.46
C GLY A 262 -25.65 6.70 1.27
N MET A 263 -25.51 7.87 0.65
CA MET A 263 -26.23 8.26 -0.56
C MET A 263 -25.94 7.32 -1.73
N LYS A 264 -24.67 6.98 -1.97
CA LYS A 264 -24.29 6.01 -3.01
C LYS A 264 -24.89 4.63 -2.76
N ALA A 265 -24.87 4.16 -1.52
CA ALA A 265 -25.48 2.88 -1.14
C ALA A 265 -26.99 2.89 -1.36
N LEU A 266 -27.66 4.00 -1.02
CA LEU A 266 -29.09 4.20 -1.19
C LEU A 266 -29.48 4.21 -2.68
N VAL A 267 -28.78 5.00 -3.51
CA VAL A 267 -28.99 5.06 -4.97
C VAL A 267 -28.80 3.69 -5.61
N THR A 268 -27.77 2.94 -5.20
CA THR A 268 -27.53 1.57 -5.70
C THR A 268 -28.69 0.63 -5.32
N ARG A 269 -29.24 0.77 -4.11
CA ARG A 269 -30.39 -0.02 -3.65
C ARG A 269 -31.70 0.34 -4.32
N PHE A 270 -31.89 1.56 -4.81
CA PHE A 270 -33.08 1.95 -5.56
C PHE A 270 -32.99 1.62 -7.05
N ASN A 271 -31.78 1.58 -7.63
CA ASN A 271 -31.53 1.20 -9.02
C ASN A 271 -31.45 -0.34 -9.24
N LEU A 272 -32.35 -1.11 -8.61
CA LEU A 272 -32.37 -2.58 -8.48
C LEU A 272 -32.14 -3.41 -9.76
N GLY A 273 -32.19 -2.83 -10.96
CA GLY A 273 -32.05 -3.54 -12.23
C GLY A 273 -30.66 -3.56 -12.89
N LEU A 274 -29.70 -2.70 -12.50
CA LEU A 274 -28.44 -2.52 -13.26
C LEU A 274 -27.14 -2.65 -12.45
N LEU A 275 -27.18 -2.52 -11.11
CA LEU A 275 -25.98 -2.50 -10.25
C LEU A 275 -25.95 -3.59 -9.16
N GLY A 276 -27.06 -4.31 -8.96
CA GLY A 276 -27.09 -5.48 -8.07
C GLY A 276 -26.18 -6.61 -8.54
N ASP A 277 -25.80 -6.61 -9.82
CA ASP A 277 -24.92 -7.60 -10.43
C ASP A 277 -23.46 -7.44 -9.99
N ASP A 278 -22.94 -6.22 -9.85
CA ASP A 278 -21.49 -6.00 -9.69
C ASP A 278 -20.97 -6.29 -8.27
N ALA A 279 -21.75 -5.95 -7.24
CA ALA A 279 -21.44 -6.30 -5.85
C ALA A 279 -21.69 -7.80 -5.57
N SER A 280 -22.77 -8.36 -6.13
CA SER A 280 -23.05 -9.79 -6.00
C SER A 280 -22.06 -10.64 -6.79
N PHE A 281 -21.58 -10.17 -7.93
CA PHE A 281 -20.47 -10.75 -8.71
C PHE A 281 -19.19 -10.80 -7.88
N ARG A 282 -18.75 -9.67 -7.32
CA ARG A 282 -17.54 -9.63 -6.47
C ARG A 282 -17.66 -10.59 -5.29
N TRP A 283 -18.80 -10.63 -4.62
CA TRP A 283 -18.99 -11.56 -3.51
C TRP A 283 -18.94 -13.03 -3.93
N LYS A 284 -19.61 -13.40 -5.04
CA LYS A 284 -19.53 -14.76 -5.61
C LYS A 284 -18.09 -15.13 -5.97
N LEU A 285 -17.34 -14.20 -6.56
CA LEU A 285 -15.94 -14.38 -6.92
C LEU A 285 -15.06 -14.61 -5.67
N ILE A 286 -15.18 -13.77 -4.63
CA ILE A 286 -14.45 -13.93 -3.38
C ILE A 286 -14.79 -15.28 -2.72
N ALA A 287 -16.08 -15.64 -2.66
CA ALA A 287 -16.54 -16.88 -2.03
C ALA A 287 -16.04 -18.14 -2.75
N SER A 288 -16.04 -18.16 -4.07
CA SER A 288 -15.49 -19.28 -4.87
C SER A 288 -13.95 -19.29 -4.87
N SER A 289 -13.31 -18.13 -4.80
CA SER A 289 -11.84 -18.03 -4.59
C SER A 289 -11.44 -18.60 -3.23
N TRP A 290 -12.27 -18.41 -2.21
CA TRP A 290 -12.07 -19.04 -0.90
C TRP A 290 -12.16 -20.57 -0.98
N GLN A 291 -13.13 -21.11 -1.74
CA GLN A 291 -13.21 -22.55 -1.99
C GLN A 291 -11.98 -23.07 -2.76
N ALA A 292 -11.47 -22.29 -3.72
CA ALA A 292 -10.21 -22.59 -4.40
C ALA A 292 -9.04 -22.63 -3.41
N ALA A 293 -8.93 -21.64 -2.52
CA ALA A 293 -7.89 -21.60 -1.50
C ALA A 293 -7.93 -22.83 -0.57
N LEU A 294 -9.12 -23.26 -0.14
CA LEU A 294 -9.30 -24.48 0.66
C LEU A 294 -8.90 -25.74 -0.11
N SER A 295 -9.11 -25.78 -1.43
CA SER A 295 -8.77 -26.94 -2.27
C SER A 295 -7.27 -27.14 -2.44
N PHE A 296 -6.47 -26.07 -2.37
CA PHE A 296 -5.00 -26.13 -2.44
C PHE A 296 -4.32 -26.05 -1.07
N TRP A 297 -5.08 -25.93 0.02
CA TRP A 297 -4.54 -25.89 1.37
C TRP A 297 -3.87 -27.24 1.73
N PRO A 298 -2.68 -27.25 2.36
CA PRO A 298 -1.93 -26.12 2.91
C PRO A 298 -0.84 -25.55 2.00
N VAL A 299 -0.63 -26.10 0.81
CA VAL A 299 0.55 -25.81 -0.02
C VAL A 299 0.37 -24.58 -0.91
N GLY A 300 -0.86 -24.36 -1.40
CA GLY A 300 -1.16 -23.37 -2.40
C GLY A 300 -0.95 -23.89 -3.83
N SER A 301 -1.48 -23.11 -4.77
CA SER A 301 -1.45 -23.39 -6.22
C SER A 301 -0.18 -22.87 -6.91
N GLY A 302 0.52 -21.94 -6.30
CA GLY A 302 1.71 -21.28 -6.85
C GLY A 302 1.51 -19.78 -7.04
N PRO A 303 2.55 -18.94 -6.79
CA PRO A 303 2.48 -17.50 -7.02
C PRO A 303 2.09 -17.17 -8.46
N GLY A 304 1.17 -16.22 -8.64
CA GLY A 304 0.68 -15.79 -9.96
C GLY A 304 -0.17 -16.81 -10.71
N SER A 305 -0.55 -17.93 -10.07
CA SER A 305 -1.32 -19.00 -10.73
C SER A 305 -2.82 -18.73 -10.77
N TYR A 306 -3.32 -17.72 -10.03
CA TYR A 306 -4.75 -17.50 -9.84
C TYR A 306 -5.54 -17.50 -11.17
N ALA A 307 -5.14 -16.69 -12.14
CA ALA A 307 -5.89 -16.54 -13.40
C ALA A 307 -5.96 -17.85 -14.24
N ALA A 308 -4.95 -18.71 -14.12
CA ALA A 308 -4.90 -19.99 -14.84
C ALA A 308 -5.65 -21.11 -14.10
N VAL A 309 -5.69 -21.05 -12.77
CA VAL A 309 -6.18 -22.13 -11.90
C VAL A 309 -7.64 -21.89 -11.49
N TYR A 310 -8.00 -20.63 -11.23
CA TYR A 310 -9.32 -20.21 -10.77
C TYR A 310 -10.50 -20.60 -11.68
N PRO A 311 -10.39 -20.65 -13.03
CA PRO A 311 -11.51 -21.02 -13.89
C PRO A 311 -12.21 -22.34 -13.51
N ARG A 312 -11.49 -23.27 -12.87
CA ARG A 312 -12.04 -24.51 -12.29
C ARG A 312 -13.12 -24.27 -11.22
N PHE A 313 -12.98 -23.20 -10.45
CA PHE A 313 -13.84 -22.84 -9.32
C PHE A 313 -14.88 -21.79 -9.67
N GLN A 314 -14.86 -21.28 -10.91
CA GLN A 314 -15.74 -20.22 -11.36
C GLN A 314 -17.21 -20.70 -11.35
N PRO A 315 -18.09 -20.05 -10.56
CA PRO A 315 -19.46 -20.51 -10.43
C PRO A 315 -20.25 -20.28 -11.73
N PRO A 316 -21.25 -21.15 -12.03
CA PRO A 316 -22.15 -20.94 -13.17
C PRO A 316 -22.79 -19.56 -13.12
N GLY A 317 -22.77 -18.84 -14.25
CA GLY A 317 -23.32 -17.48 -14.37
C GLY A 317 -22.31 -16.36 -14.12
N LEU A 318 -21.11 -16.65 -13.60
CA LEU A 318 -20.01 -15.68 -13.62
C LEU A 318 -19.45 -15.63 -15.05
N ARG A 319 -19.70 -14.54 -15.78
CA ARG A 319 -19.18 -14.34 -17.15
C ARG A 319 -17.84 -13.61 -17.10
N GLY A 320 -16.97 -13.89 -18.07
CA GLY A 320 -15.67 -13.24 -18.21
C GLY A 320 -14.53 -14.01 -17.55
N PHE A 321 -13.32 -13.48 -17.73
CA PHE A 321 -12.07 -14.02 -17.20
C PHE A 321 -11.70 -13.25 -15.92
N ALA A 322 -11.55 -13.95 -14.80
CA ALA A 322 -11.17 -13.35 -13.54
C ALA A 322 -9.64 -13.40 -13.39
N GLU A 323 -8.99 -12.25 -13.57
CA GLU A 323 -7.54 -12.13 -13.38
C GLU A 323 -7.13 -12.15 -11.89
N HIS A 324 -8.03 -11.68 -11.01
CA HIS A 324 -7.79 -11.57 -9.56
C HIS A 324 -9.06 -11.86 -8.74
N ALA A 325 -8.88 -12.19 -7.46
CA ALA A 325 -9.99 -12.55 -6.55
C ALA A 325 -10.83 -11.37 -6.05
N HIS A 326 -10.39 -10.12 -6.30
CA HIS A 326 -10.93 -8.93 -5.62
C HIS A 326 -10.91 -9.04 -4.08
N ASN A 327 -9.96 -9.81 -3.56
CA ASN A 327 -9.57 -9.86 -2.16
C ASN A 327 -8.13 -10.40 -2.12
N ASP A 328 -7.15 -9.52 -1.85
CA ASP A 328 -5.74 -9.90 -1.87
C ASP A 328 -5.46 -11.06 -0.92
N TYR A 329 -6.10 -11.11 0.25
CA TYR A 329 -5.86 -12.13 1.26
C TYR A 329 -6.30 -13.53 0.81
N VAL A 330 -7.47 -13.62 0.17
CA VAL A 330 -7.98 -14.89 -0.37
C VAL A 330 -7.12 -15.36 -1.54
N GLN A 331 -6.70 -14.45 -2.42
CA GLN A 331 -5.80 -14.78 -3.52
C GLN A 331 -4.44 -15.24 -3.01
N LEU A 332 -3.83 -14.50 -2.08
CA LEU A 332 -2.54 -14.89 -1.47
C LEU A 332 -2.65 -16.23 -0.74
N LEU A 333 -3.76 -16.52 -0.07
CA LEU A 333 -3.99 -17.82 0.55
C LEU A 333 -4.11 -18.94 -0.49
N MET A 334 -4.80 -18.70 -1.61
CA MET A 334 -4.90 -19.66 -2.71
C MET A 334 -3.54 -19.94 -3.36
N GLU A 335 -2.74 -18.91 -3.59
CA GLU A 335 -1.47 -19.02 -4.31
C GLU A 335 -0.34 -19.55 -3.42
N PHE A 336 -0.21 -19.05 -2.19
CA PHE A 336 0.91 -19.34 -1.28
C PHE A 336 0.55 -20.29 -0.12
N GLY A 337 -0.73 -20.58 0.11
CA GLY A 337 -1.16 -21.47 1.19
C GLY A 337 -0.65 -21.04 2.57
N GLY A 338 -0.14 -22.01 3.32
CA GLY A 338 0.42 -21.80 4.66
C GLY A 338 1.66 -20.89 4.68
N LEU A 339 2.42 -20.79 3.58
CA LEU A 339 3.57 -19.88 3.50
C LEU A 339 3.12 -18.42 3.68
N PHE A 340 2.00 -18.03 3.06
CA PHE A 340 1.42 -16.71 3.26
C PHE A 340 1.03 -16.48 4.72
N VAL A 341 0.39 -17.46 5.38
CA VAL A 341 -0.01 -17.35 6.78
C VAL A 341 1.20 -17.09 7.69
N VAL A 342 2.29 -17.85 7.50
CA VAL A 342 3.53 -17.68 8.28
C VAL A 342 4.15 -16.29 8.07
N LEU A 343 4.27 -15.83 6.82
CA LEU A 343 4.85 -14.53 6.50
C LEU A 343 3.96 -13.37 6.98
N ALA A 344 2.64 -13.50 6.86
CA ALA A 344 1.67 -12.53 7.36
C ALA A 344 1.72 -12.42 8.88
N MET A 345 1.81 -13.53 9.62
CA MET A 345 1.98 -13.51 11.07
C MET A 345 3.28 -12.82 11.49
N LEU A 346 4.39 -13.09 10.78
CA LEU A 346 5.66 -12.41 11.03
C LEU A 346 5.56 -10.89 10.78
N ALA A 347 4.93 -10.49 9.69
CA ALA A 347 4.69 -9.07 9.38
C ALA A 347 3.83 -8.40 10.46
N VAL A 348 2.70 -9.00 10.85
CA VAL A 348 1.84 -8.49 11.92
C VAL A 348 2.61 -8.39 13.23
N TRP A 349 3.42 -9.40 13.59
CA TRP A 349 4.25 -9.36 14.78
C TRP A 349 5.24 -8.19 14.77
N LEU A 350 5.93 -7.92 13.65
CA LEU A 350 6.84 -6.78 13.52
C LEU A 350 6.08 -5.45 13.69
N LEU A 351 4.90 -5.32 13.07
CA LEU A 351 4.08 -4.11 13.16
C LEU A 351 3.56 -3.87 14.58
N VAL A 352 3.06 -4.91 15.25
CA VAL A 352 2.59 -4.84 16.63
C VAL A 352 3.74 -4.51 17.58
N ARG A 353 4.89 -5.17 17.43
CA ARG A 353 6.09 -4.88 18.23
C ARG A 353 6.50 -3.41 18.09
N GLN A 354 6.51 -2.90 16.87
CA GLN A 354 6.82 -1.51 16.60
C GLN A 354 5.76 -0.60 17.25
N GLY A 355 4.46 -0.87 17.05
CA GLY A 355 3.37 -0.11 17.67
C GLY A 355 3.43 -0.06 19.21
N VAL A 356 3.75 -1.18 19.87
CA VAL A 356 3.98 -1.24 21.32
C VAL A 356 5.16 -0.35 21.73
N SER A 357 6.23 -0.30 20.92
CA SER A 357 7.36 0.59 21.19
C SER A 357 6.99 2.08 21.09
N PHE A 358 6.09 2.45 20.16
CA PHE A 358 5.51 3.80 20.09
C PHE A 358 4.71 4.10 21.35
N TRP A 359 3.80 3.21 21.75
CA TRP A 359 2.94 3.41 22.91
C TRP A 359 3.75 3.63 24.20
N ARG A 360 4.79 2.81 24.43
CA ARG A 360 5.68 2.95 25.60
C ARG A 360 6.50 4.25 25.63
N LYS A 361 6.78 4.84 24.46
CA LYS A 361 7.54 6.10 24.36
C LYS A 361 6.65 7.34 24.29
N PHE A 362 5.34 7.17 24.11
CA PHE A 362 4.38 8.27 23.93
C PHE A 362 4.27 9.15 25.19
N ASP A 363 4.46 8.57 26.38
CA ASP A 363 4.35 9.27 27.68
C ASP A 363 5.57 10.14 28.06
N GLY A 364 6.70 10.03 27.36
CA GLY A 364 7.96 10.69 27.75
C GLY A 364 8.58 11.65 26.73
N ALA A 365 7.98 11.80 25.54
CA ALA A 365 8.63 12.46 24.40
C ALA A 365 8.37 13.97 24.33
N GLY A 366 8.94 14.72 25.27
CA GLY A 366 9.34 16.10 24.97
C GLY A 366 10.55 16.07 24.03
N ARG A 367 10.41 16.63 22.82
CA ARG A 367 11.52 17.02 21.90
C ARG A 367 12.07 15.97 20.90
N GLY A 368 11.26 14.99 20.46
CA GLY A 368 11.54 14.15 19.27
C GLY A 368 10.53 14.37 18.12
N ILE A 369 9.91 15.55 18.09
CA ILE A 369 8.68 15.88 17.38
C ILE A 369 8.99 16.04 15.88
N GLY A 370 8.47 15.15 15.04
CA GLY A 370 8.62 15.16 13.57
C GLY A 370 8.74 13.75 12.99
N THR A 371 9.79 13.00 13.38
CA THR A 371 10.05 11.65 12.81
C THR A 371 9.03 10.62 13.27
N MET A 372 8.65 10.64 14.56
CA MET A 372 7.67 9.70 15.13
C MET A 372 6.29 9.89 14.49
N GLN A 373 5.86 11.14 14.30
CA GLN A 373 4.59 11.48 13.64
C GLN A 373 4.58 11.02 12.19
N LEU A 374 5.68 11.23 11.44
CA LEU A 374 5.79 10.73 10.08
C LEU A 374 5.64 9.21 10.00
N GLN A 375 6.30 8.47 10.90
CA GLN A 375 6.20 7.01 10.93
C GLN A 375 4.78 6.53 11.20
N LEU A 376 4.04 7.18 12.11
CA LEU A 376 2.64 6.88 12.36
C LEU A 376 1.73 7.26 11.18
N CYS A 377 1.99 8.38 10.51
CA CYS A 377 1.31 8.72 9.26
C CYS A 377 1.56 7.67 8.17
N CYS A 378 2.78 7.14 8.05
CA CYS A 378 3.07 6.01 7.16
C CYS A 378 2.29 4.75 7.56
N ALA A 379 2.19 4.45 8.86
CA ALA A 379 1.39 3.34 9.36
C ALA A 379 -0.10 3.49 9.01
N PHE A 380 -0.67 4.69 9.15
CA PHE A 380 -2.05 4.98 8.74
C PHE A 380 -2.23 4.82 7.23
N GLY A 381 -1.28 5.28 6.42
CA GLY A 381 -1.32 5.07 4.98
C GLY A 381 -1.31 3.58 4.60
N ALA A 382 -0.41 2.79 5.20
CA ALA A 382 -0.37 1.34 4.99
C ALA A 382 -1.66 0.65 5.47
N LEU A 383 -2.23 1.09 6.61
CA LEU A 383 -3.53 0.61 7.08
C LEU A 383 -4.65 0.84 6.05
N ALA A 384 -4.63 1.97 5.34
CA ALA A 384 -5.62 2.29 4.32
C ALA A 384 -5.71 1.20 3.24
N VAL A 385 -4.56 0.82 2.68
CA VAL A 385 -4.52 -0.20 1.62
C VAL A 385 -4.78 -1.59 2.15
N LEU A 386 -4.30 -1.94 3.35
CA LEU A 386 -4.57 -3.24 3.98
C LEU A 386 -6.08 -3.44 4.21
N LEU A 387 -6.81 -2.40 4.61
CA LEU A 387 -8.27 -2.46 4.72
C LEU A 387 -8.95 -2.53 3.35
N HIS A 388 -8.46 -1.77 2.36
CA HIS A 388 -9.00 -1.81 1.00
C HIS A 388 -8.83 -3.20 0.34
N SER A 389 -7.74 -3.89 0.65
CA SER A 389 -7.38 -5.21 0.14
C SER A 389 -8.36 -6.33 0.56
N TRP A 390 -9.34 -6.04 1.44
CA TRP A 390 -10.42 -6.97 1.79
C TRP A 390 -11.53 -7.06 0.73
N VAL A 391 -11.61 -6.07 -0.15
CA VAL A 391 -12.67 -5.96 -1.17
C VAL A 391 -12.11 -5.60 -2.55
N ASP A 392 -10.78 -5.58 -2.68
CA ASP A 392 -10.10 -5.44 -3.97
C ASP A 392 -8.70 -6.06 -3.92
N PHE A 393 -7.98 -6.05 -5.05
CA PHE A 393 -6.65 -6.65 -5.21
C PHE A 393 -5.52 -5.61 -5.31
N ASN A 394 -5.55 -4.62 -4.42
CA ASN A 394 -4.63 -3.48 -4.49
C ASN A 394 -3.15 -3.86 -4.36
N LEU A 395 -2.83 -4.93 -3.64
CA LEU A 395 -1.45 -5.36 -3.45
C LEU A 395 -0.87 -6.11 -4.66
N HIS A 396 -1.71 -6.52 -5.61
CA HIS A 396 -1.25 -7.02 -6.91
C HIS A 396 -0.95 -5.91 -7.92
N ILE A 397 -1.28 -4.64 -7.59
CA ILE A 397 -0.95 -3.48 -8.42
C ILE A 397 0.42 -2.93 -8.01
N PRO A 398 1.45 -2.99 -8.89
CA PRO A 398 2.83 -2.70 -8.50
C PRO A 398 3.02 -1.34 -7.82
N ALA A 399 2.40 -0.28 -8.33
CA ALA A 399 2.50 1.06 -7.74
C ALA A 399 1.95 1.12 -6.31
N ASN A 400 0.83 0.43 -6.04
CA ASN A 400 0.22 0.38 -4.71
C ASN A 400 1.04 -0.48 -3.75
N ALA A 401 1.51 -1.64 -4.22
CA ALA A 401 2.35 -2.53 -3.43
C ALA A 401 3.69 -1.90 -3.05
N MET A 402 4.35 -1.21 -3.99
CA MET A 402 5.59 -0.46 -3.75
C MET A 402 5.38 0.70 -2.78
N LEU A 403 4.27 1.44 -2.89
CA LEU A 403 3.94 2.50 -1.94
C LEU A 403 3.69 1.91 -0.55
N CYS A 404 2.89 0.86 -0.42
CA CYS A 404 2.67 0.14 0.84
C CYS A 404 4.01 -0.29 1.48
N ALA A 405 4.88 -0.94 0.70
CA ALA A 405 6.20 -1.38 1.13
C ALA A 405 7.08 -0.21 1.59
N CYS A 406 7.09 0.91 0.84
CA CYS A 406 7.76 2.15 1.25
C CYS A 406 7.26 2.62 2.62
N LEU A 407 5.94 2.72 2.82
CA LEU A 407 5.33 3.20 4.07
C LEU A 407 5.67 2.29 5.26
N LEU A 408 5.57 0.97 5.07
CA LEU A 408 5.94 -0.01 6.10
C LEU A 408 7.42 0.07 6.45
N GLY A 409 8.29 0.25 5.46
CA GLY A 409 9.73 0.42 5.68
C GLY A 409 10.05 1.68 6.49
N VAL A 410 9.33 2.80 6.27
CA VAL A 410 9.47 4.00 7.12
C VAL A 410 8.97 3.74 8.55
N PHE A 411 7.80 3.12 8.70
CA PHE A 411 7.19 2.84 10.00
C PHE A 411 8.09 1.98 10.90
N LEU A 412 8.75 0.96 10.33
CA LEU A 412 9.61 0.02 11.05
C LEU A 412 11.01 0.55 11.39
N ARG A 413 11.35 1.81 11.03
CA ARG A 413 12.65 2.38 11.41
C ARG A 413 12.77 2.53 12.94
N PRO A 414 13.98 2.44 13.50
CA PRO A 414 14.17 2.64 14.94
C PRO A 414 13.66 4.01 15.38
N LEU A 415 12.99 4.01 16.54
CA LEU A 415 12.55 5.25 17.18
C LEU A 415 13.77 6.05 17.65
N PRO A 416 13.81 7.38 17.45
CA PRO A 416 14.89 8.22 17.95
C PRO A 416 15.19 7.95 19.43
N SER A 417 16.48 7.83 19.76
CA SER A 417 16.95 7.77 21.14
C SER A 417 16.79 9.16 21.77
N ALA A 418 16.29 9.24 23.00
CA ALA A 418 16.36 10.48 23.75
C ALA A 418 17.85 10.82 23.93
N VAL A 419 18.32 11.91 23.33
CA VAL A 419 19.67 12.42 23.59
C VAL A 419 19.70 12.85 25.05
N VAL A 420 20.36 12.06 25.89
CA VAL A 420 20.74 12.50 27.24
C VAL A 420 21.69 13.67 27.03
N GLN A 421 21.19 14.90 27.15
CA GLN A 421 22.06 16.06 27.34
C GLN A 421 22.84 15.77 28.63
N LYS A 422 24.11 15.39 28.49
CA LYS A 422 25.06 15.50 29.59
C LYS A 422 25.13 16.98 29.93
N SER A 423 24.33 17.37 30.94
CA SER A 423 24.49 18.59 31.70
C SER A 423 25.99 18.75 32.00
N GLY A 424 26.57 19.84 31.49
CA GLY A 424 27.98 20.13 31.66
C GLY A 424 28.35 20.07 33.14
N SER A 425 29.39 19.29 33.45
CA SER A 425 30.03 19.38 34.76
C SER A 425 30.51 20.81 34.92
N ARG A 426 29.90 21.49 35.89
CA ARG A 426 30.30 22.80 36.40
C ARG A 426 31.82 22.91 36.47
N ALA A 427 32.34 23.98 35.89
CA ALA A 427 33.56 24.58 36.38
C ALA A 427 33.37 24.86 37.88
N SER A 428 34.32 24.39 38.69
CA SER A 428 34.50 24.85 40.06
C SER A 428 35.84 25.59 40.14
N PRO A 429 35.91 26.62 41.00
CA PRO A 429 36.67 27.86 40.80
C PRO A 429 38.18 27.74 40.89
#